data_AF-A0A6P4YB65-F1
#
_entry.id   AF-A0A6P4YB65-F1
#
_cell.length_a   1.000
_cell.length_b   1.000
_cell.length_c   1.000
_cell.angle_alpha   90.00
_cell.angle_beta   90.00
_cell.angle_gamma   90.00
#
_symmetry.space_group_name_H-M   'P 1'
#
loop_
_entity.id
_entity.type
_entity.pdbx_description
1 polymer ?
#
loop_
_entity_poly.entity_id
_entity_poly.type
_entity_poly.pdbx_seq_one_letter_code
_entity_poly.pdbx_strand_id
1 'polypeptide(L)'
;MCYCNRVNCEGTDCKRTNVIQQGAENIRTKKLQSHSDSRMDRSSATSAVVPRDDAVVPPGSDSCCSHVPCGMDIDQQLHSLQTRLKGTETLSVLLSEAREQIAQLSAALREREGTIVLLQNRLAQSGLSTSLSLGSTERIVPGASRELVQGLIRENARLKQSLRGAPMDEELRRRFAEQQNSIKILEDELTERRESLRKLEDALSSSEDDKDKLIASLRARLQELEKSTQTQDVLCRSLTEESETLRTRLQATAEMCNELAKKLEAEKANRKKDDPSEELEKEMRQMSVSEEKRYKQERRRAQEEITRLQSQVKELVDMNTRWQIYNDQREQYVQQLREKQLQLENRPITPSAPVAVHSGLTEEQQRRIDQTILNAKRETEKTKEEAMRLHDDLTVARNIAFELQAQIEQLQMEKDHSRREIAELRRQGAQLPGGDAQETIQMLQQQVQVCTEDFQAERQDREALQTRLEDLLTAQERDRQVITMLREQVRQLQATGAGYRAATLPRPCQAEYRRNQPVQQSMLIARGHHHGYDVIDGGMQDDDDLTTDGVGSDSDDSAARREHMLYCPRCKREYSKDKHDLLLEHIDVCCS
;
A
#
# COMPACT_ATOMS: atom_id res chain seq x y z
N MET A 1 30.90 11.09 -34.65
CA MET A 1 30.56 10.78 -36.05
C MET A 1 29.07 11.03 -36.22
N CYS A 2 28.66 11.85 -37.18
CA CYS A 2 27.25 12.16 -37.41
C CYS A 2 26.77 11.46 -38.68
N TYR A 3 25.70 10.68 -38.57
CA TYR A 3 24.87 10.28 -39.71
C TYR A 3 23.42 10.25 -39.25
N CYS A 4 22.62 11.20 -39.73
CA CYS A 4 21.20 10.97 -39.94
C CYS A 4 20.67 11.91 -41.03
N ASN A 5 20.01 11.35 -42.03
CA ASN A 5 19.47 12.08 -43.17
C ASN A 5 18.16 12.81 -42.83
N ARG A 6 17.85 13.83 -43.63
CA ARG A 6 16.71 14.73 -43.46
C ARG A 6 15.63 14.41 -44.50
N VAL A 7 14.45 13.95 -44.08
CA VAL A 7 13.21 13.98 -44.88
C VAL A 7 12.02 14.35 -43.99
N ASN A 8 11.28 15.37 -44.44
CA ASN A 8 10.02 15.96 -43.99
C ASN A 8 9.19 15.26 -42.89
N CYS A 9 8.79 16.06 -41.89
CA CYS A 9 7.40 16.50 -41.80
C CYS A 9 7.30 17.86 -41.07
N GLU A 10 6.27 18.64 -41.39
CA GLU A 10 6.03 19.99 -40.88
C GLU A 10 5.15 19.99 -39.63
N GLY A 11 5.23 21.03 -38.80
CA GLY A 11 4.16 21.36 -37.84
C GLY A 11 4.55 21.49 -36.36
N THR A 12 4.47 22.73 -35.88
CA THR A 12 4.22 23.15 -34.47
C THR A 12 5.25 22.84 -33.36
N ASP A 13 5.71 23.94 -32.75
CA ASP A 13 6.11 24.12 -31.34
C ASP A 13 7.23 23.27 -30.73
N CYS A 14 8.45 23.81 -30.81
CA CYS A 14 9.50 23.59 -29.82
C CYS A 14 9.87 24.92 -29.14
N LYS A 15 9.46 25.08 -27.87
CA LYS A 15 9.91 26.16 -26.97
C LYS A 15 10.87 25.57 -25.93
N ARG A 16 11.91 26.37 -25.58
CA ARG A 16 13.08 26.01 -24.73
C ARG A 16 14.01 25.03 -25.47
N THR A 17 15.33 25.21 -25.48
CA THR A 17 16.21 25.76 -24.44
C THR A 17 17.36 26.61 -25.00
N ASN A 18 17.64 27.76 -24.37
CA ASN A 18 18.93 27.96 -23.70
C ASN A 18 18.87 29.17 -22.76
N VAL A 19 19.47 28.98 -21.59
CA VAL A 19 19.74 30.03 -20.60
C VAL A 19 21.18 30.53 -20.83
N ILE A 20 21.53 31.66 -20.21
CA ILE A 20 22.86 32.30 -20.15
C ILE A 20 23.04 33.44 -21.18
N GLN A 21 23.53 34.58 -20.67
CA GLN A 21 23.81 35.85 -21.35
C GLN A 21 22.61 36.67 -21.85
N GLN A 22 22.06 37.54 -20.98
CA GLN A 22 22.26 38.99 -21.03
C GLN A 22 21.46 39.69 -19.91
N GLY A 23 22.02 40.75 -19.32
CA GLY A 23 21.43 41.42 -18.15
C GLY A 23 22.23 42.63 -17.65
N ALA A 24 22.96 43.30 -18.54
CA ALA A 24 23.60 44.58 -18.29
C ALA A 24 23.01 45.63 -19.25
N GLU A 25 23.03 46.89 -18.84
CA GLU A 25 22.54 48.07 -19.58
C GLU A 25 21.02 48.17 -19.79
N ASN A 26 20.33 48.90 -18.89
CA ASN A 26 19.71 50.20 -19.22
C ASN A 26 18.83 50.74 -18.08
N ILE A 27 19.34 51.68 -17.29
CA ILE A 27 18.57 52.89 -16.90
C ILE A 27 19.51 54.09 -16.94
N ARG A 28 19.35 54.94 -17.95
CA ARG A 28 20.00 56.26 -18.03
C ARG A 28 18.94 57.29 -18.42
N THR A 29 19.09 58.52 -17.92
CA THR A 29 18.19 59.68 -18.12
C THR A 29 16.85 59.55 -17.36
N LYS A 30 16.28 60.56 -16.70
CA LYS A 30 16.57 62.02 -16.53
C LYS A 30 16.41 62.32 -15.01
N LYS A 31 16.77 63.47 -14.41
CA LYS A 31 16.83 64.85 -14.92
C LYS A 31 17.68 65.73 -13.98
N LEU A 32 18.28 66.78 -14.56
CA LEU A 32 19.08 67.83 -13.91
C LEU A 32 18.38 68.51 -12.72
N GLN A 33 19.14 68.91 -11.69
CA GLN A 33 19.53 70.33 -11.51
C GLN A 33 20.53 70.54 -10.36
N SER A 34 21.65 71.16 -10.69
CA SER A 34 22.59 71.77 -9.74
C SER A 34 22.42 73.28 -9.79
N HIS A 35 22.33 73.93 -8.62
CA HIS A 35 22.49 75.39 -8.50
C HIS A 35 23.41 75.70 -7.32
N SER A 36 24.44 76.48 -7.60
CA SER A 36 25.35 77.10 -6.64
C SER A 36 24.92 78.55 -6.33
N ASP A 37 25.55 79.08 -5.28
CA ASP A 37 25.79 80.49 -4.95
C ASP A 37 24.81 81.29 -4.06
N SER A 38 25.47 82.04 -3.15
CA SER A 38 25.04 83.26 -2.45
C SER A 38 23.94 83.12 -1.37
N ARG A 39 24.10 83.64 -0.15
CA ARG A 39 24.68 84.95 0.22
C ARG A 39 24.94 85.06 1.73
N MET A 40 25.94 85.86 2.14
CA MET A 40 25.93 86.51 3.47
C MET A 40 24.91 87.67 3.46
N ASP A 41 24.29 88.00 4.60
CA ASP A 41 24.71 89.15 5.44
C ASP A 41 23.83 89.33 6.71
N ARG A 42 24.49 89.80 7.80
CA ARG A 42 24.01 90.69 8.91
C ARG A 42 22.66 90.41 9.61
N SER A 43 22.54 90.58 10.94
CA SER A 43 22.84 91.80 11.71
C SER A 43 22.90 91.48 13.22
N SER A 44 23.92 91.93 13.98
CA SER A 44 23.90 93.13 14.87
C SER A 44 23.12 92.98 16.20
N ALA A 45 23.41 93.65 17.32
CA ALA A 45 24.58 94.36 17.89
C ALA A 45 24.20 94.86 19.31
N THR A 46 25.15 95.43 20.10
CA THR A 46 25.06 96.34 21.30
C THR A 46 26.00 95.91 22.45
N SER A 47 26.66 96.79 23.24
CA SER A 47 26.91 98.26 23.17
C SER A 47 28.01 98.72 24.17
N ALA A 48 28.86 99.71 23.77
CA ALA A 48 29.54 100.80 24.53
C ALA A 48 30.39 100.48 25.82
N VAL A 49 31.28 101.34 26.40
CA VAL A 49 31.45 102.83 26.48
C VAL A 49 32.96 103.26 26.54
N VAL A 50 33.27 104.57 26.33
CA VAL A 50 34.61 105.20 26.04
C VAL A 50 35.00 106.36 27.00
N PRO A 51 36.26 106.43 27.51
CA PRO A 51 37.24 107.54 27.25
C PRO A 51 38.70 107.02 27.02
N ARG A 52 39.79 107.74 26.65
CA ARG A 52 40.26 109.17 26.58
C ARG A 52 40.94 109.75 27.86
N ASP A 53 42.05 110.52 27.85
CA ASP A 53 42.96 111.10 26.80
C ASP A 53 44.41 111.34 27.37
N ASP A 54 45.39 111.54 26.46
CA ASP A 54 46.65 112.36 26.49
C ASP A 54 47.78 112.30 27.58
N ALA A 55 49.05 112.29 27.08
CA ALA A 55 50.14 113.30 27.34
C ALA A 55 51.59 112.81 27.66
N VAL A 56 52.53 113.14 26.74
CA VAL A 56 53.91 113.69 26.97
C VAL A 56 55.11 112.76 27.37
N VAL A 57 56.31 113.21 26.97
CA VAL A 57 57.67 112.59 26.91
C VAL A 57 58.69 113.62 27.52
N PRO A 58 60.03 113.40 27.63
CA PRO A 58 60.88 112.46 28.41
C PRO A 58 61.48 113.17 29.69
N PRO A 59 62.59 112.74 30.35
CA PRO A 59 64.01 112.78 29.88
C PRO A 59 64.70 111.38 29.95
N GLY A 60 65.89 111.09 29.41
CA GLY A 60 67.17 111.83 29.44
C GLY A 60 68.00 111.34 30.64
N SER A 61 68.81 110.28 30.49
CA SER A 61 70.25 110.29 30.10
C SER A 61 71.21 110.32 31.30
N ASP A 62 71.87 109.18 31.56
CA ASP A 62 73.25 109.00 32.08
C ASP A 62 73.49 107.47 32.19
N SER A 63 74.56 106.83 31.69
CA SER A 63 75.99 107.16 31.61
C SER A 63 76.76 107.06 32.92
N CYS A 64 76.98 105.83 33.42
CA CYS A 64 78.35 105.28 33.57
C CYS A 64 78.37 103.85 34.14
N CYS A 65 79.48 103.15 33.88
CA CYS A 65 79.87 101.82 34.38
C CYS A 65 79.35 101.50 35.80
N SER A 66 78.82 100.30 36.08
CA SER A 66 79.63 99.09 36.10
C SER A 66 78.82 97.80 36.36
N HIS A 67 79.29 96.68 35.80
CA HIS A 67 79.03 95.29 36.23
C HIS A 67 77.59 94.73 36.24
N VAL A 68 77.09 94.26 35.07
CA VAL A 68 76.10 93.14 35.01
C VAL A 68 76.37 92.28 33.76
N PRO A 69 76.46 90.94 33.85
CA PRO A 69 76.52 90.06 32.68
C PRO A 69 75.13 89.85 32.04
N CYS A 70 74.51 90.93 31.54
CA CYS A 70 73.08 90.97 31.19
C CYS A 70 72.71 90.48 29.76
N GLY A 71 73.63 89.83 29.05
CA GLY A 71 73.31 89.19 27.75
C GLY A 71 72.70 87.80 27.96
N MET A 72 73.48 86.91 28.57
CA MET A 72 73.10 85.50 28.74
C MET A 72 71.88 85.30 29.64
N ASP A 73 71.63 86.19 30.61
CA ASP A 73 70.47 86.11 31.49
C ASP A 73 69.17 86.42 30.72
N ILE A 74 69.17 87.46 29.87
CA ILE A 74 68.02 87.78 29.01
C ILE A 74 67.79 86.68 27.98
N ASP A 75 68.84 86.12 27.36
CA ASP A 75 68.71 85.01 26.42
C ASP A 75 68.19 83.72 27.09
N GLN A 76 68.62 83.43 28.33
CA GLN A 76 68.10 82.31 29.13
C GLN A 76 66.64 82.54 29.54
N GLN A 77 66.27 83.78 29.91
CA GLN A 77 64.89 84.15 30.22
C GLN A 77 64.00 84.07 28.98
N LEU A 78 64.46 84.53 27.81
CA LEU A 78 63.76 84.38 26.53
C LEU A 78 63.60 82.91 26.14
N HIS A 79 64.64 82.08 26.28
CA HIS A 79 64.55 80.65 26.00
C HIS A 79 63.60 79.93 26.97
N SER A 80 63.62 80.31 28.26
CA SER A 80 62.68 79.83 29.28
C SER A 80 61.24 80.23 28.96
N LEU A 81 60.99 81.50 28.59
CA LEU A 81 59.68 81.99 28.18
C LEU A 81 59.20 81.34 26.87
N GLN A 82 60.08 81.11 25.90
CA GLN A 82 59.75 80.40 24.66
C GLN A 82 59.45 78.91 24.90
N THR A 83 60.13 78.28 25.86
CA THR A 83 59.84 76.90 26.29
C THR A 83 58.50 76.83 27.03
N ARG A 84 58.21 77.79 27.91
CA ARG A 84 56.90 77.94 28.56
C ARG A 84 55.80 78.24 27.56
N LEU A 85 56.05 79.04 26.52
CA LEU A 85 55.09 79.34 25.46
C LEU A 85 54.71 78.06 24.70
N LYS A 86 55.70 77.28 24.25
CA LYS A 86 55.48 75.95 23.65
C LYS A 86 54.73 75.00 24.60
N GLY A 87 55.01 75.07 25.90
CA GLY A 87 54.27 74.36 26.94
C GLY A 87 52.80 74.80 27.03
N THR A 88 52.52 76.11 26.95
CA THR A 88 51.14 76.62 26.93
C THR A 88 50.41 76.36 25.62
N GLU A 89 51.10 76.33 24.49
CA GLU A 89 50.55 75.96 23.18
C GLU A 89 50.14 74.49 23.17
N THR A 90 51.02 73.58 23.61
CA THR A 90 50.71 72.15 23.73
C THR A 90 49.59 71.88 24.74
N LEU A 91 49.59 72.55 25.90
CA LEU A 91 48.46 72.46 26.84
C LEU A 91 47.15 73.04 26.27
N SER A 92 47.20 74.07 25.43
CA SER A 92 46.03 74.63 24.74
C SER A 92 45.45 73.64 23.72
N VAL A 93 46.30 72.94 22.98
CA VAL A 93 45.89 71.86 22.07
C VAL A 93 45.23 70.72 22.86
N LEU A 94 45.89 70.20 23.90
CA LEU A 94 45.32 69.14 24.75
C LEU A 94 44.01 69.56 25.43
N LEU A 95 43.87 70.82 25.84
CA LEU A 95 42.63 71.38 26.37
C LEU A 95 41.52 71.43 25.30
N SER A 96 41.86 71.76 24.06
CA SER A 96 40.91 71.77 22.94
C SER A 96 40.45 70.36 22.57
N GLU A 97 41.37 69.38 22.52
CA GLU A 97 41.07 67.97 22.29
C GLU A 97 40.20 67.40 23.43
N ALA A 98 40.52 67.70 24.69
CA ALA A 98 39.71 67.28 25.84
C ALA A 98 38.29 67.89 25.80
N ARG A 99 38.15 69.15 25.40
CA ARG A 99 36.84 69.80 25.19
C ARG A 99 36.05 69.14 24.06
N GLU A 100 36.71 68.76 22.96
CA GLU A 100 36.06 68.06 21.86
C GLU A 100 35.61 66.66 22.28
N GLN A 101 36.46 65.89 22.98
CA GLN A 101 36.11 64.58 23.54
C GLN A 101 34.92 64.67 24.50
N ILE A 102 34.89 65.69 25.38
CA ILE A 102 33.73 65.94 26.26
C ILE A 102 32.48 66.22 25.42
N ALA A 103 32.57 67.06 24.38
CA ALA A 103 31.44 67.36 23.51
C ALA A 103 30.91 66.12 22.75
N GLN A 104 31.81 65.27 22.24
CA GLN A 104 31.49 64.01 21.57
C GLN A 104 30.80 63.03 22.55
N LEU A 105 31.35 62.85 23.76
CA LEU A 105 30.76 62.00 24.80
C LEU A 105 29.39 62.54 25.27
N SER A 106 29.25 63.86 25.43
CA SER A 106 27.96 64.50 25.75
C SER A 106 26.93 64.42 24.62
N ALA A 107 27.35 64.26 23.36
CA ALA A 107 26.44 63.97 22.25
C ALA A 107 25.98 62.50 22.29
N ALA A 108 26.90 61.56 22.45
CA ALA A 108 26.59 60.13 22.59
C ALA A 108 25.73 59.82 23.83
N LEU A 109 25.89 60.57 24.92
CA LEU A 109 25.02 60.49 26.10
C LEU A 109 23.57 60.86 25.73
N ARG A 110 23.37 62.02 25.09
CA ARG A 110 22.04 62.51 24.67
C ARG A 110 21.34 61.59 23.67
N GLU A 111 22.10 60.97 22.76
CA GLU A 111 21.57 59.95 21.84
C GLU A 111 21.06 58.71 22.58
N ARG A 112 21.82 58.23 23.57
CA ARG A 112 21.42 57.10 24.42
C ARG A 112 20.23 57.46 25.32
N GLU A 113 20.20 58.66 25.90
CA GLU A 113 19.05 59.19 26.66
C GLU A 113 17.79 59.25 25.79
N GLY A 114 17.88 59.76 24.56
CA GLY A 114 16.77 59.76 23.60
C GLY A 114 16.29 58.34 23.25
N THR A 115 17.21 57.39 23.11
CA THR A 115 16.90 55.97 22.89
C THR A 115 16.18 55.36 24.09
N ILE A 116 16.62 55.66 25.31
CA ILE A 116 15.98 55.23 26.56
C ILE A 116 14.53 55.76 26.63
N VAL A 117 14.31 57.04 26.31
CA VAL A 117 12.96 57.64 26.29
C VAL A 117 12.06 56.96 25.25
N LEU A 118 12.57 56.65 24.05
CA LEU A 118 11.81 55.92 23.03
C LEU A 118 11.43 54.50 23.50
N LEU A 119 12.35 53.80 24.18
CA LEU A 119 12.07 52.47 24.73
C LEU A 119 11.07 52.53 25.91
N GLN A 120 11.19 53.51 26.80
CA GLN A 120 10.22 53.76 27.87
C GLN A 120 8.82 54.05 27.31
N ASN A 121 8.71 54.86 26.25
CA ASN A 121 7.43 55.12 25.59
C ASN A 121 6.80 53.84 24.99
N ARG A 122 7.60 52.95 24.39
CA ARG A 122 7.12 51.64 23.89
C ARG A 122 6.67 50.71 25.02
N LEU A 123 7.35 50.72 26.16
CA LEU A 123 6.95 49.96 27.36
C LEU A 123 5.62 50.50 27.93
N ALA A 124 5.46 51.82 28.02
CA ALA A 124 4.21 52.46 28.45
C ALA A 124 3.03 52.08 27.55
N GLN A 125 3.23 52.11 26.22
CA GLN A 125 2.22 51.68 25.24
C GLN A 125 1.86 50.19 25.37
N SER A 126 2.77 49.38 25.92
CA SER A 126 2.58 47.95 26.17
C SER A 126 2.01 47.65 27.56
N GLY A 127 1.63 48.67 28.34
CA GLY A 127 1.09 48.52 29.71
C GLY A 127 2.13 48.14 30.76
N LEU A 128 3.42 48.20 30.44
CA LEU A 128 4.52 47.88 31.35
C LEU A 128 5.03 49.15 32.05
N SER A 129 5.41 49.03 33.32
CA SER A 129 5.91 50.17 34.09
C SER A 129 7.19 50.75 33.48
N THR A 130 7.21 52.06 33.27
CA THR A 130 8.36 52.79 32.70
C THR A 130 9.50 52.99 33.70
N SER A 131 9.24 52.82 35.01
CA SER A 131 10.21 52.99 36.08
C SER A 131 11.04 51.73 36.35
N LEU A 132 11.62 51.15 35.30
CA LEU A 132 12.53 50.01 35.43
C LEU A 132 13.98 50.49 35.64
N SER A 133 14.35 50.69 36.90
CA SER A 133 15.76 50.72 37.30
C SER A 133 16.29 49.29 37.30
N LEU A 134 16.70 48.81 36.12
CA LEU A 134 17.24 47.46 35.95
C LEU A 134 18.57 47.33 36.70
N GLY A 135 18.51 46.72 37.88
CA GLY A 135 19.67 46.05 38.46
C GLY A 135 20.20 45.02 37.46
N SER A 136 21.53 44.86 37.39
CA SER A 136 22.24 44.17 36.31
C SER A 136 22.04 42.64 36.21
N THR A 137 20.99 42.09 36.83
CA THR A 137 20.79 40.65 37.04
C THR A 137 19.35 40.14 36.85
N GLU A 138 18.48 40.85 36.11
CA GLU A 138 17.17 40.30 35.71
C GLU A 138 16.97 40.33 34.18
N ARG A 139 16.84 39.14 33.58
CA ARG A 139 16.46 38.99 32.16
C ARG A 139 14.93 38.95 32.04
N ILE A 140 14.32 40.09 31.77
CA ILE A 140 12.91 40.14 31.39
C ILE A 140 12.81 39.67 29.92
N VAL A 141 12.25 38.48 29.71
CA VAL A 141 11.88 37.99 28.37
C VAL A 141 10.50 38.54 28.02
N PRO A 142 10.32 39.30 26.92
CA PRO A 142 9.00 39.78 26.49
C PRO A 142 8.13 38.61 25.98
N GLY A 143 7.43 37.95 26.90
CA GLY A 143 6.38 36.98 26.56
C GLY A 143 5.05 37.67 26.23
N ALA A 144 4.20 36.99 25.45
CA ALA A 144 2.80 37.37 25.29
C ALA A 144 2.11 37.49 26.66
N SER A 145 1.11 38.37 26.79
CA SER A 145 0.46 38.62 28.09
C SER A 145 -0.05 37.32 28.72
N ARG A 146 0.12 37.20 30.04
CA ARG A 146 -0.23 35.97 30.79
C ARG A 146 -1.70 35.60 30.57
N GLU A 147 -2.54 36.61 30.41
CA GLU A 147 -3.97 36.54 30.14
C GLU A 147 -4.24 35.98 28.73
N LEU A 148 -3.49 36.40 27.71
CA LEU A 148 -3.58 35.86 26.34
C LEU A 148 -3.13 34.41 26.31
N VAL A 149 -2.01 34.07 26.95
CA VAL A 149 -1.51 32.68 27.01
C VAL A 149 -2.52 31.78 27.73
N GLN A 150 -3.08 32.21 28.87
CA GLN A 150 -4.14 31.46 29.56
C GLN A 150 -5.43 31.38 28.74
N GLY A 151 -5.80 32.42 27.99
CA GLY A 151 -6.93 32.40 27.07
C GLY A 151 -6.73 31.38 25.95
N LEU A 152 -5.56 31.37 25.31
CA LEU A 152 -5.18 30.41 24.28
C LEU A 152 -5.11 28.97 24.80
N ILE A 153 -4.67 28.76 26.05
CA ILE A 153 -4.69 27.44 26.71
C ILE A 153 -6.14 26.97 26.95
N ARG A 154 -7.02 27.84 27.49
CA ARG A 154 -8.44 27.52 27.69
C ARG A 154 -9.15 27.22 26.37
N GLU A 155 -8.90 28.02 25.34
CA GLU A 155 -9.51 27.83 24.03
C GLU A 155 -8.94 26.58 23.31
N ASN A 156 -7.64 26.30 23.44
CA ASN A 156 -7.07 25.02 22.99
C ASN A 156 -7.67 23.82 23.73
N ALA A 157 -7.91 23.91 25.04
CA ALA A 157 -8.56 22.85 25.80
C ALA A 157 -10.01 22.64 25.31
N ARG A 158 -10.77 23.73 25.11
CA ARG A 158 -12.12 23.70 24.56
C ARG A 158 -12.16 23.09 23.16
N LEU A 159 -11.28 23.53 22.26
CA LEU A 159 -11.18 23.00 20.90
C LEU A 159 -10.73 21.54 20.88
N LYS A 160 -9.74 21.15 21.71
CA LYS A 160 -9.32 19.73 21.85
C LYS A 160 -10.45 18.85 22.39
N GLN A 161 -11.23 19.34 23.35
CA GLN A 161 -12.41 18.61 23.85
C GLN A 161 -13.50 18.51 22.79
N SER A 162 -13.76 19.59 22.05
CA SER A 162 -14.71 19.61 20.94
C SER A 162 -14.28 18.74 19.75
N LEU A 163 -12.97 18.56 19.53
CA LEU A 163 -12.42 17.68 18.50
C LEU A 163 -12.38 16.20 18.94
N ARG A 164 -12.18 15.92 20.24
CA ARG A 164 -12.31 14.57 20.82
C ARG A 164 -13.77 14.11 20.89
N GLY A 165 -14.69 15.05 21.11
CA GLY A 165 -16.14 14.82 21.11
C GLY A 165 -16.79 14.94 19.73
N ALA A 166 -16.07 15.44 18.72
CA ALA A 166 -16.52 15.33 17.34
C ALA A 166 -16.49 13.84 16.96
N PRO A 167 -17.61 13.25 16.52
CA PRO A 167 -17.55 11.93 15.92
C PRO A 167 -16.64 12.05 14.69
N MET A 168 -15.51 11.34 14.72
CA MET A 168 -14.84 10.94 13.48
C MET A 168 -15.92 10.29 12.64
N ASP A 169 -16.27 10.93 11.53
CA ASP A 169 -17.47 10.60 10.75
C ASP A 169 -17.51 9.09 10.53
N GLU A 170 -18.57 8.44 11.01
CA GLU A 170 -18.60 6.97 11.07
C GLU A 170 -18.54 6.38 9.65
N GLU A 171 -18.97 7.16 8.67
CA GLU A 171 -18.79 6.93 7.25
C GLU A 171 -17.32 6.98 6.80
N LEU A 172 -16.50 7.91 7.31
CA LEU A 172 -15.05 7.91 7.04
C LEU A 172 -14.37 6.71 7.67
N ARG A 173 -14.73 6.34 8.92
CA ARG A 173 -14.21 5.13 9.57
C ARG A 173 -14.57 3.86 8.81
N ARG A 174 -15.83 3.74 8.36
CA ARG A 174 -16.30 2.66 7.51
C ARG A 174 -15.49 2.60 6.21
N ARG A 175 -15.31 3.73 5.51
CA ARG A 175 -14.49 3.79 4.28
C ARG A 175 -13.04 3.41 4.50
N PHE A 176 -12.41 3.83 5.61
CA PHE A 176 -11.05 3.39 5.95
C PHE A 176 -11.00 1.87 6.20
N ALA A 177 -11.98 1.29 6.89
CA ALA A 177 -12.07 -0.16 7.09
C ALA A 177 -12.34 -0.92 5.78
N GLU A 178 -13.20 -0.41 4.91
CA GLU A 178 -13.45 -0.95 3.57
C GLU A 178 -12.21 -0.89 2.68
N GLN A 179 -11.46 0.22 2.73
CA GLN A 179 -10.19 0.36 2.03
C GLN A 179 -9.11 -0.58 2.59
N GLN A 180 -9.00 -0.74 3.91
CA GLN A 180 -8.09 -1.71 4.55
C GLN A 180 -8.45 -3.15 4.17
N ASN A 181 -9.73 -3.51 4.16
CA ASN A 181 -10.18 -4.82 3.70
C ASN A 181 -9.88 -5.03 2.21
N SER A 182 -10.09 -4.01 1.37
CA SER A 182 -9.77 -4.06 -0.06
C SER A 182 -8.27 -4.22 -0.32
N ILE A 183 -7.43 -3.49 0.43
CA ILE A 183 -5.97 -3.64 0.38
C ILE A 183 -5.57 -5.06 0.77
N LYS A 184 -6.12 -5.59 1.87
CA LYS A 184 -5.82 -6.95 2.33
C LYS A 184 -6.22 -8.03 1.31
N ILE A 185 -7.39 -7.92 0.68
CA ILE A 185 -7.82 -8.83 -0.38
C ILE A 185 -6.85 -8.77 -1.58
N LEU A 186 -6.41 -7.57 -1.96
CA LEU A 186 -5.43 -7.38 -3.04
C LEU A 186 -4.04 -7.90 -2.67
N GLU A 187 -3.62 -7.81 -1.40
CA GLU A 187 -2.40 -8.41 -0.88
C GLU A 187 -2.47 -9.94 -0.94
N ASP A 188 -3.55 -10.55 -0.45
CA ASP A 188 -3.80 -11.99 -0.50
C ASP A 188 -3.79 -12.49 -1.98
N GLU A 189 -4.53 -11.82 -2.88
CA GLU A 189 -4.51 -12.10 -4.33
C GLU A 189 -3.11 -11.96 -4.96
N LEU A 190 -2.30 -11.00 -4.52
CA LEU A 190 -0.92 -10.84 -4.98
C LEU A 190 -0.01 -11.96 -4.48
N THR A 191 -0.25 -12.51 -3.27
CA THR A 191 0.48 -13.69 -2.80
C THR A 191 0.11 -14.94 -3.61
N GLU A 192 -1.18 -15.18 -3.85
CA GLU A 192 -1.65 -16.33 -4.66
C GLU A 192 -1.11 -16.28 -6.10
N ARG A 193 -1.10 -15.09 -6.72
CA ARG A 193 -0.51 -14.90 -8.06
C ARG A 193 1.01 -15.12 -8.05
N ARG A 194 1.73 -14.71 -7.01
CA ARG A 194 3.18 -15.00 -6.87
C ARG A 194 3.45 -16.49 -6.70
N GLU A 195 2.66 -17.19 -5.89
CA GLU A 195 2.78 -18.66 -5.78
C GLU A 195 2.46 -19.38 -7.09
N SER A 196 1.46 -18.89 -7.82
CA SER A 196 1.07 -19.44 -9.12
C SER A 196 2.17 -19.22 -10.17
N LEU A 197 2.79 -18.03 -10.20
CA LEU A 197 3.97 -17.77 -11.02
C LEU A 197 5.14 -18.69 -10.65
N ARG A 198 5.42 -18.86 -9.35
CA ARG A 198 6.47 -19.76 -8.88
C ARG A 198 6.23 -21.21 -9.31
N LYS A 199 4.99 -21.72 -9.20
CA LYS A 199 4.61 -23.06 -9.68
C LYS A 199 4.82 -23.21 -11.20
N LEU A 200 4.60 -22.15 -11.97
CA LEU A 200 4.88 -22.12 -13.41
C LEU A 200 6.39 -22.03 -13.70
N GLU A 201 7.17 -21.29 -12.93
CA GLU A 201 8.63 -21.21 -13.03
C GLU A 201 9.30 -22.55 -12.66
N ASP A 202 8.81 -23.24 -11.62
CA ASP A 202 9.23 -24.59 -11.24
C ASP A 202 8.87 -25.60 -12.36
N ALA A 203 7.68 -25.49 -12.96
CA ALA A 203 7.30 -26.31 -14.12
C ALA A 203 8.13 -26.00 -15.38
N LEU A 204 8.50 -24.74 -15.62
CA LEU A 204 9.35 -24.32 -16.74
C LEU A 204 10.81 -24.74 -16.56
N SER A 205 11.31 -24.73 -15.32
CA SER A 205 12.67 -25.16 -14.97
C SER A 205 12.82 -26.68 -14.78
N SER A 206 11.72 -27.42 -14.68
CA SER A 206 11.73 -28.89 -14.73
C SER A 206 12.37 -29.43 -16.02
N SER A 207 12.95 -30.63 -15.94
CA SER A 207 13.66 -31.26 -17.07
C SER A 207 12.72 -31.49 -18.26
N GLU A 208 13.25 -31.48 -19.48
CA GLU A 208 12.50 -31.87 -20.68
C GLU A 208 11.93 -33.29 -20.53
N ASP A 209 12.67 -34.21 -19.88
CA ASP A 209 12.20 -35.55 -19.55
C ASP A 209 10.94 -35.56 -18.66
N ASP A 210 10.80 -34.60 -17.75
CA ASP A 210 9.65 -34.53 -16.83
C ASP A 210 8.43 -33.91 -17.52
N LYS A 211 8.66 -32.97 -18.44
CA LYS A 211 7.63 -32.45 -19.34
C LYS A 211 7.11 -33.54 -20.28
N ASP A 212 7.99 -34.37 -20.85
CA ASP A 212 7.59 -35.50 -21.69
C ASP A 212 6.83 -36.59 -20.92
N LYS A 213 7.25 -36.91 -19.68
CA LYS A 213 6.47 -37.79 -18.77
C LYS A 213 5.08 -37.22 -18.48
N LEU A 214 5.00 -35.92 -18.18
CA LEU A 214 3.72 -35.25 -17.92
C LEU A 214 2.82 -35.27 -19.16
N ILE A 215 3.36 -34.93 -20.34
CA ILE A 215 2.65 -34.99 -21.63
C ILE A 215 2.16 -36.42 -21.93
N ALA A 216 2.98 -37.44 -21.70
CA ALA A 216 2.58 -38.84 -21.87
C ALA A 216 1.44 -39.22 -20.91
N SER A 217 1.51 -38.82 -19.63
CA SER A 217 0.46 -39.07 -18.64
C SER A 217 -0.86 -38.36 -18.98
N LEU A 218 -0.80 -37.11 -19.46
CA LEU A 218 -1.96 -36.32 -19.86
C LEU A 218 -2.59 -36.90 -21.13
N ARG A 219 -1.80 -37.35 -22.11
CA ARG A 219 -2.28 -38.06 -23.30
C ARG A 219 -2.98 -39.38 -22.92
N ALA A 220 -2.40 -40.15 -22.00
CA ALA A 220 -3.04 -41.38 -21.49
C ALA A 220 -4.36 -41.08 -20.77
N ARG A 221 -4.39 -40.04 -19.93
CA ARG A 221 -5.59 -39.59 -19.19
C ARG A 221 -6.69 -39.09 -20.12
N LEU A 222 -6.34 -38.35 -21.18
CA LEU A 222 -7.28 -37.93 -22.22
C LEU A 222 -7.85 -39.13 -22.99
N GLN A 223 -7.00 -40.07 -23.40
CA GLN A 223 -7.45 -41.29 -24.09
C GLN A 223 -8.35 -42.18 -23.20
N GLU A 224 -8.11 -42.21 -21.89
CA GLU A 224 -8.98 -42.87 -20.91
C GLU A 224 -10.35 -42.17 -20.81
N LEU A 225 -10.36 -40.83 -20.76
CA LEU A 225 -11.58 -40.03 -20.77
C LEU A 225 -12.38 -40.22 -22.07
N GLU A 226 -11.74 -40.19 -23.23
CA GLU A 226 -12.35 -40.42 -24.55
C GLU A 226 -12.98 -41.80 -24.67
N LYS A 227 -12.32 -42.84 -24.15
CA LYS A 227 -12.93 -44.19 -24.07
C LYS A 227 -14.14 -44.18 -23.14
N SER A 228 -14.05 -43.54 -21.98
CA SER A 228 -15.17 -43.42 -21.05
C SER A 228 -16.37 -42.72 -21.69
N THR A 229 -16.17 -41.57 -22.35
CA THR A 229 -17.26 -40.84 -23.01
C THR A 229 -17.83 -41.62 -24.18
N GLN A 230 -17.01 -42.29 -25.01
CA GLN A 230 -17.51 -43.18 -26.07
C GLN A 230 -18.37 -44.32 -25.51
N THR A 231 -17.97 -44.95 -24.40
CA THR A 231 -18.81 -46.00 -23.77
C THR A 231 -20.09 -45.44 -23.18
N GLN A 232 -20.05 -44.26 -22.57
CA GLN A 232 -21.23 -43.56 -22.04
C GLN A 232 -22.21 -43.21 -23.17
N ASP A 233 -21.71 -42.70 -24.30
CA ASP A 233 -22.50 -42.37 -25.49
C ASP A 233 -23.25 -43.58 -26.06
N VAL A 234 -22.56 -44.73 -26.19
CA VAL A 234 -23.17 -45.98 -26.66
C VAL A 234 -24.26 -46.47 -25.70
N LEU A 235 -24.01 -46.40 -24.38
CA LEU A 235 -25.00 -46.75 -23.37
C LEU A 235 -26.21 -45.81 -23.39
N CYS A 236 -26.00 -44.50 -23.54
CA CYS A 236 -27.07 -43.51 -23.69
C CYS A 236 -27.94 -43.81 -24.91
N ARG A 237 -27.35 -44.07 -26.09
CA ARG A 237 -28.07 -44.41 -27.32
C ARG A 237 -28.89 -45.69 -27.16
N SER A 238 -28.27 -46.76 -26.65
CA SER A 238 -28.96 -48.04 -26.38
C SER A 238 -30.12 -47.88 -25.38
N LEU A 239 -29.94 -47.07 -24.32
CA LEU A 239 -31.01 -46.79 -23.36
C LEU A 239 -32.15 -45.98 -23.97
N THR A 240 -31.87 -45.04 -24.89
CA THR A 240 -32.92 -44.33 -25.63
C THR A 240 -33.68 -45.24 -26.59
N GLU A 241 -32.98 -46.10 -27.33
CA GLU A 241 -33.57 -47.09 -28.25
C GLU A 241 -34.47 -48.10 -27.51
N GLU A 242 -34.03 -48.63 -26.38
CA GLU A 242 -34.85 -49.49 -25.52
C GLU A 242 -36.04 -48.72 -24.93
N SER A 243 -35.85 -47.47 -24.51
CA SER A 243 -36.95 -46.63 -24.01
C SER A 243 -38.02 -46.36 -25.07
N GLU A 244 -37.63 -46.13 -26.33
CA GLU A 244 -38.54 -45.98 -27.46
C GLU A 244 -39.22 -47.29 -27.85
N THR A 245 -38.48 -48.40 -27.81
CA THR A 245 -39.01 -49.76 -28.00
C THR A 245 -40.05 -50.11 -26.92
N LEU A 246 -39.82 -49.72 -25.67
CA LEU A 246 -40.78 -49.88 -24.59
C LEU A 246 -42.00 -48.97 -24.74
N ARG A 247 -41.82 -47.70 -25.13
CA ARG A 247 -42.94 -46.77 -25.41
C ARG A 247 -43.83 -47.27 -26.54
N THR A 248 -43.26 -47.71 -27.66
CA THR A 248 -44.02 -48.23 -28.81
C THR A 248 -44.76 -49.54 -28.47
N ARG A 249 -44.13 -50.46 -27.72
CA ARG A 249 -44.80 -51.65 -27.18
C ARG A 249 -45.95 -51.28 -26.24
N LEU A 250 -45.73 -50.36 -25.29
CA LEU A 250 -46.77 -49.90 -24.37
C LEU A 250 -47.93 -49.24 -25.13
N GLN A 251 -47.65 -48.39 -26.12
CA GLN A 251 -48.68 -47.80 -26.97
C GLN A 251 -49.49 -48.89 -27.71
N ALA A 252 -48.84 -49.86 -28.35
CA ALA A 252 -49.53 -50.95 -29.03
C ALA A 252 -50.40 -51.79 -28.06
N THR A 253 -49.93 -52.03 -26.82
CA THR A 253 -50.77 -52.70 -25.80
C THR A 253 -51.94 -51.82 -25.33
N ALA A 254 -51.76 -50.51 -25.23
CA ALA A 254 -52.83 -49.57 -24.87
C ALA A 254 -53.88 -49.47 -25.99
N GLU A 255 -53.46 -49.45 -27.26
CA GLU A 255 -54.35 -49.52 -28.42
C GLU A 255 -55.16 -50.82 -28.43
N MET A 256 -54.51 -51.98 -28.17
CA MET A 256 -55.19 -53.27 -28.04
C MET A 256 -56.19 -53.28 -26.86
N CYS A 257 -55.82 -52.75 -25.70
CA CYS A 257 -56.74 -52.62 -24.55
C CYS A 257 -57.92 -51.70 -24.87
N ASN A 258 -57.69 -50.59 -25.58
CA ASN A 258 -58.75 -49.69 -26.03
C ASN A 258 -59.69 -50.35 -27.05
N GLU A 259 -59.17 -51.19 -27.95
CA GLU A 259 -60.00 -51.94 -28.90
C GLU A 259 -60.82 -53.03 -28.20
N LEU A 260 -60.24 -53.74 -27.23
CA LEU A 260 -60.96 -54.69 -26.38
C LEU A 260 -62.04 -53.99 -25.53
N ALA A 261 -61.76 -52.82 -24.97
CA ALA A 261 -62.73 -52.02 -24.24
C ALA A 261 -63.89 -51.58 -25.16
N LYS A 262 -63.59 -51.11 -26.39
CA LYS A 262 -64.63 -50.79 -27.39
C LYS A 262 -65.48 -52.00 -27.76
N LYS A 263 -64.88 -53.19 -27.92
CA LYS A 263 -65.59 -54.45 -28.19
C LYS A 263 -66.49 -54.82 -27.01
N LEU A 264 -66.01 -54.74 -25.77
CA LEU A 264 -66.80 -54.99 -24.57
C LEU A 264 -67.94 -53.99 -24.39
N GLU A 265 -67.76 -52.69 -24.68
CA GLU A 265 -68.85 -51.71 -24.61
C GLU A 265 -69.88 -51.91 -25.73
N ALA A 266 -69.45 -52.29 -26.94
CA ALA A 266 -70.36 -52.68 -28.02
C ALA A 266 -71.14 -53.97 -27.67
N GLU A 267 -70.49 -54.94 -27.03
CA GLU A 267 -71.11 -56.16 -26.55
C GLU A 267 -72.10 -55.88 -25.41
N LYS A 268 -71.76 -55.04 -24.43
CA LYS A 268 -72.68 -54.55 -23.39
C LYS A 268 -73.87 -53.80 -23.99
N ALA A 269 -73.66 -52.99 -25.03
CA ALA A 269 -74.74 -52.30 -25.73
C ALA A 269 -75.71 -53.29 -26.40
N ASN A 270 -75.21 -54.40 -26.94
CA ASN A 270 -76.03 -55.49 -27.47
C ASN A 270 -76.68 -56.35 -26.36
N ARG A 271 -75.98 -56.59 -25.24
CA ARG A 271 -76.47 -57.37 -24.08
C ARG A 271 -77.53 -56.64 -23.24
N LYS A 272 -77.85 -55.37 -23.51
CA LYS A 272 -78.90 -54.58 -22.84
C LYS A 272 -80.37 -55.06 -23.08
N LYS A 273 -80.59 -56.34 -23.41
CA LYS A 273 -81.92 -56.91 -23.60
C LYS A 273 -82.27 -58.11 -22.71
N ASP A 274 -81.30 -58.87 -22.21
CA ASP A 274 -81.55 -60.05 -21.37
C ASP A 274 -80.48 -60.16 -20.28
N ASP A 275 -80.87 -60.64 -19.09
CA ASP A 275 -80.04 -60.73 -17.87
C ASP A 275 -79.25 -62.06 -17.82
N PRO A 276 -77.90 -62.06 -17.94
CA PRO A 276 -77.13 -63.29 -18.11
C PRO A 276 -76.02 -63.44 -17.05
N SER A 277 -76.31 -63.19 -15.76
CA SER A 277 -75.28 -63.23 -14.71
C SER A 277 -74.75 -64.64 -14.39
N GLU A 278 -75.54 -65.70 -14.64
CA GLU A 278 -75.17 -67.08 -14.25
C GLU A 278 -74.55 -67.90 -15.40
N GLU A 279 -74.90 -67.58 -16.65
CA GLU A 279 -74.38 -68.27 -17.83
C GLU A 279 -72.96 -67.80 -18.18
N LEU A 280 -72.68 -66.49 -18.03
CA LEU A 280 -71.37 -65.90 -18.29
C LEU A 280 -70.28 -66.42 -17.34
N GLU A 281 -70.57 -66.62 -16.05
CA GLU A 281 -69.62 -67.24 -15.11
C GLU A 281 -69.28 -68.69 -15.52
N LYS A 282 -70.26 -69.40 -16.07
CA LYS A 282 -70.12 -70.80 -16.48
C LYS A 282 -69.25 -70.91 -17.72
N GLU A 283 -69.50 -70.07 -18.73
CA GLU A 283 -68.67 -69.95 -19.93
C GLU A 283 -67.24 -69.51 -19.58
N MET A 284 -67.07 -68.50 -18.71
CA MET A 284 -65.74 -67.99 -18.34
C MET A 284 -64.90 -69.05 -17.60
N ARG A 285 -65.52 -69.88 -16.75
CA ARG A 285 -64.86 -71.04 -16.14
C ARG A 285 -64.54 -72.14 -17.17
N GLN A 286 -65.41 -72.37 -18.16
CA GLN A 286 -65.19 -73.36 -19.21
C GLN A 286 -64.07 -72.94 -20.17
N MET A 287 -64.02 -71.66 -20.55
CA MET A 287 -62.95 -71.03 -21.32
C MET A 287 -61.61 -71.16 -20.60
N SER A 288 -61.53 -70.75 -19.33
CA SER A 288 -60.30 -70.84 -18.54
C SER A 288 -59.75 -72.27 -18.45
N VAL A 289 -60.60 -73.28 -18.24
CA VAL A 289 -60.19 -74.70 -18.23
C VAL A 289 -59.78 -75.21 -19.62
N SER A 290 -60.36 -74.68 -20.69
CA SER A 290 -59.99 -75.00 -22.08
C SER A 290 -58.63 -74.39 -22.46
N GLU A 291 -58.41 -73.12 -22.11
CA GLU A 291 -57.16 -72.40 -22.30
C GLU A 291 -56.02 -73.04 -21.49
N GLU A 292 -56.24 -73.39 -20.22
CA GLU A 292 -55.22 -74.05 -19.41
C GLU A 292 -54.81 -75.41 -19.99
N LYS A 293 -55.76 -76.18 -20.56
CA LYS A 293 -55.47 -77.42 -21.30
C LYS A 293 -54.67 -77.15 -22.58
N ARG A 294 -55.02 -76.11 -23.33
CA ARG A 294 -54.32 -75.69 -24.55
C ARG A 294 -52.88 -75.27 -24.22
N TYR A 295 -52.67 -74.42 -23.23
CA TYR A 295 -51.32 -74.01 -22.78
C TYR A 295 -50.50 -75.19 -22.25
N LYS A 296 -51.10 -76.14 -21.53
CA LYS A 296 -50.43 -77.40 -21.13
C LYS A 296 -50.01 -78.24 -22.35
N GLN A 297 -50.85 -78.31 -23.39
CA GLN A 297 -50.53 -79.03 -24.62
C GLN A 297 -49.44 -78.33 -25.45
N GLU A 298 -49.50 -77.00 -25.59
CA GLU A 298 -48.50 -76.19 -26.29
C GLU A 298 -47.15 -76.24 -25.56
N ARG A 299 -47.14 -76.13 -24.22
CA ARG A 299 -45.93 -76.36 -23.41
C ARG A 299 -45.35 -77.75 -23.60
N ARG A 300 -46.18 -78.81 -23.67
CA ARG A 300 -45.69 -80.17 -23.93
C ARG A 300 -45.03 -80.28 -25.31
N ARG A 301 -45.68 -79.74 -26.36
CA ARG A 301 -45.11 -79.72 -27.72
C ARG A 301 -43.80 -78.94 -27.79
N ALA A 302 -43.73 -77.78 -27.16
CA ALA A 302 -42.50 -76.99 -27.08
C ALA A 302 -41.39 -77.73 -26.33
N GLN A 303 -41.72 -78.43 -25.23
CA GLN A 303 -40.75 -79.25 -24.50
C GLN A 303 -40.23 -80.43 -25.34
N GLU A 304 -41.13 -81.12 -26.05
CA GLU A 304 -40.78 -82.20 -26.98
C GLU A 304 -39.87 -81.69 -28.11
N GLU A 305 -40.17 -80.53 -28.69
CA GLU A 305 -39.35 -79.89 -29.72
C GLU A 305 -37.99 -79.43 -29.19
N ILE A 306 -37.91 -78.87 -27.99
CA ILE A 306 -36.64 -78.56 -27.31
C ILE A 306 -35.80 -79.83 -27.14
N THR A 307 -36.38 -80.94 -26.67
CA THR A 307 -35.64 -82.20 -26.52
C THR A 307 -35.18 -82.79 -27.86
N ARG A 308 -35.98 -82.65 -28.93
CA ARG A 308 -35.61 -83.05 -30.29
C ARG A 308 -34.44 -82.23 -30.82
N LEU A 309 -34.51 -80.90 -30.69
CA LEU A 309 -33.44 -79.98 -31.09
C LEU A 309 -32.16 -80.21 -30.29
N GLN A 310 -32.26 -80.49 -28.98
CA GLN A 310 -31.12 -80.86 -28.15
C GLN A 310 -30.44 -82.17 -28.62
N SER A 311 -31.21 -83.19 -29.03
CA SER A 311 -30.64 -84.41 -29.64
C SER A 311 -29.91 -84.08 -30.95
N GLN A 312 -30.55 -83.30 -31.83
CA GLN A 312 -29.96 -82.91 -33.11
C GLN A 312 -28.68 -82.08 -32.94
N VAL A 313 -28.66 -81.12 -32.00
CA VAL A 313 -27.45 -80.35 -31.68
C VAL A 313 -26.35 -81.26 -31.14
N LYS A 314 -26.68 -82.23 -30.26
CA LYS A 314 -25.71 -83.21 -29.76
C LYS A 314 -25.15 -84.08 -30.89
N GLU A 315 -26.00 -84.58 -31.78
CA GLU A 315 -25.58 -85.38 -32.94
C GLU A 315 -24.68 -84.57 -33.89
N LEU A 316 -25.00 -83.30 -34.13
CA LEU A 316 -24.16 -82.40 -34.94
C LEU A 316 -22.82 -82.08 -34.26
N VAL A 317 -22.79 -81.91 -32.93
CA VAL A 317 -21.55 -81.76 -32.16
C VAL A 317 -20.71 -83.02 -32.26
N ASP A 318 -21.27 -84.20 -32.00
CA ASP A 318 -20.58 -85.49 -32.12
C ASP A 318 -20.02 -85.71 -33.53
N MET A 319 -20.74 -85.30 -34.58
CA MET A 319 -20.28 -85.39 -35.97
C MET A 319 -19.19 -84.36 -36.29
N ASN A 320 -19.28 -83.14 -35.74
CA ASN A 320 -18.25 -82.11 -35.89
C ASN A 320 -16.95 -82.57 -35.19
N THR A 321 -17.01 -83.11 -33.98
CA THR A 321 -15.85 -83.70 -33.29
C THR A 321 -15.21 -84.83 -34.11
N ARG A 322 -15.98 -85.72 -34.75
CA ARG A 322 -15.44 -86.73 -35.67
C ARG A 322 -14.79 -86.10 -36.90
N TRP A 323 -15.37 -85.05 -37.46
CA TRP A 323 -14.83 -84.34 -38.62
C TRP A 323 -13.53 -83.59 -38.28
N GLN A 324 -13.44 -82.97 -37.10
CA GLN A 324 -12.22 -82.36 -36.57
C GLN A 324 -11.10 -83.41 -36.44
N ILE A 325 -11.36 -84.54 -35.79
CA ILE A 325 -10.38 -85.65 -35.67
C ILE A 325 -9.90 -86.12 -37.06
N TYR A 326 -10.81 -86.27 -38.03
CA TYR A 326 -10.43 -86.61 -39.40
C TYR A 326 -9.63 -85.50 -40.11
N ASN A 327 -9.97 -84.24 -39.88
CA ASN A 327 -9.24 -83.10 -40.43
C ASN A 327 -7.81 -83.04 -39.89
N ASP A 328 -7.63 -83.19 -38.58
CA ASP A 328 -6.33 -83.23 -37.91
C ASP A 328 -5.46 -84.38 -38.43
N GLN A 329 -6.04 -85.58 -38.58
CA GLN A 329 -5.36 -86.73 -39.18
C GLN A 329 -4.95 -86.48 -40.64
N ARG A 330 -5.82 -85.83 -41.44
CA ARG A 330 -5.51 -85.44 -42.82
C ARG A 330 -4.38 -84.41 -42.88
N GLU A 331 -4.37 -83.44 -41.97
CA GLU A 331 -3.32 -82.42 -41.90
C GLU A 331 -1.98 -83.01 -41.48
N GLN A 332 -1.94 -83.91 -40.49
CA GLN A 332 -0.75 -84.67 -40.14
C GLN A 332 -0.21 -85.49 -41.33
N TYR A 333 -1.09 -86.14 -42.10
CA TYR A 333 -0.69 -86.87 -43.31
C TYR A 333 -0.12 -85.94 -44.40
N VAL A 334 -0.73 -84.77 -44.62
CA VAL A 334 -0.21 -83.76 -45.55
C VAL A 334 1.14 -83.21 -45.09
N GLN A 335 1.34 -83.00 -43.79
CA GLN A 335 2.65 -82.59 -43.24
C GLN A 335 3.72 -83.67 -43.49
N GLN A 336 3.42 -84.95 -43.25
CA GLN A 336 4.32 -86.06 -43.57
C GLN A 336 4.64 -86.17 -45.08
N LEU A 337 3.67 -85.87 -45.96
CA LEU A 337 3.93 -85.82 -47.41
C LEU A 337 4.83 -84.64 -47.80
N ARG A 338 4.63 -83.45 -47.20
CA ARG A 338 5.50 -82.28 -47.41
C ARG A 338 6.92 -82.53 -46.92
N GLU A 339 7.08 -83.19 -45.78
CA GLU A 339 8.40 -83.57 -45.27
C GLU A 339 9.10 -84.56 -46.22
N LYS A 340 8.40 -85.58 -46.72
CA LYS A 340 8.91 -86.50 -47.74
C LYS A 340 9.24 -85.79 -49.06
N GLN A 341 8.44 -84.82 -49.47
CA GLN A 341 8.73 -84.01 -50.66
C GLN A 341 10.03 -83.19 -50.46
N LEU A 342 10.20 -82.55 -49.30
CA LEU A 342 11.42 -81.82 -48.96
C LEU A 342 12.65 -82.75 -48.89
N GLN A 343 12.49 -83.97 -48.39
CA GLN A 343 13.56 -84.99 -48.41
C GLN A 343 13.91 -85.44 -49.85
N LEU A 344 12.95 -85.45 -50.77
CA LEU A 344 13.17 -85.79 -52.18
C LEU A 344 13.76 -84.61 -53.00
N GLU A 345 13.35 -83.37 -52.72
CA GLU A 345 13.90 -82.16 -53.35
C GLU A 345 15.38 -81.92 -52.99
N ASN A 346 15.82 -82.35 -51.81
CA ASN A 346 17.22 -82.27 -51.39
C ASN A 346 18.14 -83.35 -52.01
N ARG A 347 17.66 -84.16 -52.96
CA ARG A 347 18.49 -85.17 -53.65
C ARG A 347 19.10 -84.60 -54.94
N PRO A 348 20.44 -84.45 -55.05
CA PRO A 348 21.05 -83.90 -56.27
C PRO A 348 20.93 -84.89 -57.44
N ILE A 349 20.45 -84.41 -58.58
CA ILE A 349 20.31 -85.19 -59.82
C ILE A 349 20.95 -84.42 -61.00
N THR A 350 21.74 -85.15 -61.79
CA THR A 350 22.47 -84.70 -62.97
C THR A 350 21.58 -84.32 -64.16
N PRO A 351 22.04 -83.46 -65.08
CA PRO A 351 21.19 -82.87 -66.11
C PRO A 351 20.97 -83.78 -67.32
N SER A 352 19.76 -83.71 -67.90
CA SER A 352 19.53 -83.97 -69.32
C SER A 352 18.36 -83.13 -69.83
N ALA A 353 18.53 -82.52 -71.00
CA ALA A 353 17.47 -81.86 -71.78
C ALA A 353 17.05 -82.80 -72.93
N PRO A 354 16.39 -82.35 -74.02
CA PRO A 354 15.44 -81.23 -74.21
C PRO A 354 14.14 -81.69 -74.93
N VAL A 355 12.96 -81.09 -74.69
CA VAL A 355 11.77 -81.35 -75.55
C VAL A 355 10.88 -80.12 -75.79
N ALA A 356 10.68 -79.85 -77.08
CA ALA A 356 9.58 -79.18 -77.79
C ALA A 356 8.94 -77.87 -77.26
N VAL A 357 9.03 -76.85 -78.12
CA VAL A 357 8.07 -75.73 -78.20
C VAL A 357 6.70 -76.28 -78.63
N HIS A 358 5.67 -76.10 -77.80
CA HIS A 358 4.26 -76.23 -78.22
C HIS A 358 3.60 -74.85 -78.25
N SER A 359 3.31 -74.35 -79.45
CA SER A 359 2.67 -73.07 -79.69
C SER A 359 1.14 -73.18 -79.58
N GLY A 360 0.61 -73.07 -78.36
CA GLY A 360 -0.81 -72.98 -78.08
C GLY A 360 -1.08 -72.92 -76.58
N LEU A 361 -1.69 -71.83 -76.10
CA LEU A 361 -2.12 -71.74 -74.70
C LEU A 361 -3.19 -72.80 -74.43
N THR A 362 -2.92 -73.69 -73.49
CA THR A 362 -3.93 -74.63 -72.98
C THR A 362 -5.05 -73.85 -72.26
N GLU A 363 -6.28 -74.39 -72.24
CA GLU A 363 -7.40 -73.72 -71.57
C GLU A 363 -7.12 -73.37 -70.10
N GLU A 364 -6.31 -74.19 -69.43
CA GLU A 364 -5.89 -73.97 -68.04
C GLU A 364 -4.95 -72.75 -67.93
N GLN A 365 -4.05 -72.54 -68.89
CA GLN A 365 -3.23 -71.32 -68.96
C GLN A 365 -4.11 -70.10 -69.27
N GLN A 366 -5.09 -70.23 -70.17
CA GLN A 366 -6.03 -69.15 -70.47
C GLN A 366 -6.85 -68.75 -69.23
N ARG A 367 -7.43 -69.72 -68.50
CA ARG A 367 -8.15 -69.46 -67.24
C ARG A 367 -7.29 -68.76 -66.18
N ARG A 368 -6.01 -69.09 -66.07
CA ARG A 368 -5.07 -68.42 -65.16
C ARG A 368 -4.80 -66.97 -65.57
N ILE A 369 -4.66 -66.70 -66.87
CA ILE A 369 -4.51 -65.35 -67.41
C ILE A 369 -5.79 -64.54 -67.12
N ASP A 370 -6.97 -65.09 -67.43
CA ASP A 370 -8.26 -64.43 -67.21
C ASP A 370 -8.52 -64.16 -65.72
N GLN A 371 -8.20 -65.11 -64.84
CA GLN A 371 -8.28 -64.92 -63.38
C GLN A 371 -7.33 -63.82 -62.89
N THR A 372 -6.13 -63.73 -63.46
CA THR A 372 -5.15 -62.67 -63.13
C THR A 372 -5.65 -61.31 -63.58
N ILE A 373 -6.23 -61.21 -64.79
CA ILE A 373 -6.86 -59.98 -65.29
C ILE A 373 -8.05 -59.57 -64.41
N LEU A 374 -8.89 -60.51 -63.98
CA LEU A 374 -10.02 -60.24 -63.07
C LEU A 374 -9.59 -59.84 -61.67
N ASN A 375 -8.45 -60.33 -61.18
CA ASN A 375 -7.85 -59.87 -59.92
C ASN A 375 -7.29 -58.46 -60.09
N ALA A 376 -6.49 -58.21 -61.14
CA ALA A 376 -5.93 -56.89 -61.43
C ALA A 376 -7.02 -55.82 -61.61
N LYS A 377 -8.12 -56.13 -62.33
CA LYS A 377 -9.27 -55.24 -62.46
C LYS A 377 -9.92 -54.89 -61.11
N ARG A 378 -10.08 -55.88 -60.22
CA ARG A 378 -10.65 -55.65 -58.87
C ARG A 378 -9.73 -54.79 -58.01
N GLU A 379 -8.42 -55.02 -58.04
CA GLU A 379 -7.47 -54.16 -57.33
C GLU A 379 -7.44 -52.74 -57.92
N THR A 380 -7.49 -52.58 -59.25
CA THR A 380 -7.59 -51.23 -59.84
C THR A 380 -8.86 -50.50 -59.42
N GLU A 381 -9.99 -51.19 -59.27
CA GLU A 381 -11.23 -50.54 -58.85
C GLU A 381 -11.17 -50.12 -57.37
N LYS A 382 -10.65 -50.96 -56.48
CA LYS A 382 -10.37 -50.57 -55.08
C LYS A 382 -9.49 -49.33 -55.00
N THR A 383 -8.38 -49.29 -55.76
CA THR A 383 -7.47 -48.12 -55.73
C THR A 383 -8.13 -46.85 -56.26
N LYS A 384 -9.11 -46.94 -57.16
CA LYS A 384 -9.94 -45.78 -57.56
C LYS A 384 -10.90 -45.35 -56.45
N GLU A 385 -11.56 -46.29 -55.79
CA GLU A 385 -12.44 -46.00 -54.65
C GLU A 385 -11.66 -45.33 -53.51
N GLU A 386 -10.45 -45.82 -53.20
CA GLU A 386 -9.54 -45.21 -52.24
C GLU A 386 -9.07 -43.81 -52.69
N ALA A 387 -8.73 -43.64 -53.98
CA ALA A 387 -8.35 -42.33 -54.52
C ALA A 387 -9.51 -41.31 -54.49
N MET A 388 -10.76 -41.74 -54.70
CA MET A 388 -11.94 -40.89 -54.53
C MET A 388 -12.15 -40.49 -53.07
N ARG A 389 -12.06 -41.43 -52.11
CA ARG A 389 -12.16 -41.13 -50.68
C ARG A 389 -11.10 -40.13 -50.22
N LEU A 390 -9.85 -40.33 -50.64
CA LEU A 390 -8.76 -39.39 -50.34
C LEU A 390 -8.97 -38.01 -50.99
N HIS A 391 -9.66 -37.93 -52.14
CA HIS A 391 -10.03 -36.66 -52.77
C HIS A 391 -11.12 -35.91 -51.97
N ASP A 392 -12.11 -36.64 -51.47
CA ASP A 392 -13.17 -36.10 -50.61
C ASP A 392 -12.57 -35.61 -49.28
N ASP A 393 -11.72 -36.42 -48.63
CA ASP A 393 -10.99 -36.06 -47.40
C ASP A 393 -10.12 -34.82 -47.59
N LEU A 394 -9.38 -34.73 -48.71
CA LEU A 394 -8.59 -33.53 -49.07
C LEU A 394 -9.46 -32.29 -49.30
N THR A 395 -10.69 -32.47 -49.78
CA THR A 395 -11.65 -31.37 -49.99
C THR A 395 -12.20 -30.87 -48.65
N VAL A 396 -12.56 -31.78 -47.74
CA VAL A 396 -12.94 -31.44 -46.36
C VAL A 396 -11.79 -30.73 -45.63
N ALA A 397 -10.56 -31.26 -45.72
CA ALA A 397 -9.38 -30.65 -45.11
C ALA A 397 -9.09 -29.23 -45.63
N ARG A 398 -9.30 -28.98 -46.94
CA ARG A 398 -9.18 -27.62 -47.51
C ARG A 398 -10.25 -26.66 -46.98
N ASN A 399 -11.49 -27.11 -46.83
CA ASN A 399 -12.56 -26.29 -46.28
C ASN A 399 -12.27 -25.89 -44.83
N ILE A 400 -11.86 -26.86 -44.00
CA ILE A 400 -11.43 -26.60 -42.61
C ILE A 400 -10.23 -25.63 -42.57
N ALA A 401 -9.24 -25.79 -43.46
CA ALA A 401 -8.10 -24.88 -43.52
C ALA A 401 -8.52 -23.44 -43.90
N PHE A 402 -9.52 -23.28 -44.78
CA PHE A 402 -10.08 -21.97 -45.15
C PHE A 402 -10.85 -21.34 -43.97
N GLU A 403 -11.66 -22.12 -43.26
CA GLU A 403 -12.38 -21.65 -42.05
C GLU A 403 -11.42 -21.22 -40.94
N LEU A 404 -10.37 -22.00 -40.68
CA LEU A 404 -9.33 -21.65 -39.70
C LEU A 404 -8.54 -20.40 -40.12
N GLN A 405 -8.25 -20.23 -41.42
CA GLN A 405 -7.61 -19.02 -41.93
C GLN A 405 -8.49 -17.78 -41.70
N ALA A 406 -9.79 -17.87 -41.95
CA ALA A 406 -10.73 -16.77 -41.68
C ALA A 406 -10.82 -16.43 -40.18
N GLN A 407 -10.81 -17.43 -39.29
CA GLN A 407 -10.77 -17.20 -37.84
C GLN A 407 -9.47 -16.51 -37.39
N ILE A 408 -8.32 -16.91 -37.95
CA ILE A 408 -7.03 -16.25 -37.69
C ILE A 408 -7.07 -14.78 -38.11
N GLU A 409 -7.64 -14.47 -39.27
CA GLU A 409 -7.78 -13.09 -39.75
C GLU A 409 -8.71 -12.26 -38.85
N GLN A 410 -9.84 -12.81 -38.39
CA GLN A 410 -10.72 -12.13 -37.43
C GLN A 410 -9.99 -11.83 -36.11
N LEU A 411 -9.32 -12.82 -35.51
CA LEU A 411 -8.57 -12.65 -34.26
C LEU A 411 -7.41 -11.64 -34.40
N GLN A 412 -6.81 -11.54 -35.60
CA GLN A 412 -5.82 -10.50 -35.89
C GLN A 412 -6.45 -9.10 -35.90
N MET A 413 -7.63 -8.93 -36.52
CA MET A 413 -8.36 -7.65 -36.52
C MET A 413 -8.78 -7.22 -35.11
N GLU A 414 -9.27 -8.14 -34.28
CA GLU A 414 -9.64 -7.88 -32.88
C GLU A 414 -8.41 -7.45 -32.06
N LYS A 415 -7.32 -8.20 -32.15
CA LYS A 415 -6.04 -7.87 -31.50
C LYS A 415 -5.51 -6.48 -31.91
N ASP A 416 -5.60 -6.14 -33.20
CA ASP A 416 -5.13 -4.84 -33.70
C ASP A 416 -6.15 -3.70 -33.45
N HIS A 417 -7.42 -4.00 -33.17
CA HIS A 417 -8.37 -3.06 -32.57
C HIS A 417 -8.02 -2.78 -31.10
N SER A 418 -7.88 -3.81 -30.25
CA SER A 418 -7.50 -3.64 -28.83
C SER A 418 -6.15 -2.93 -28.67
N ARG A 419 -5.17 -3.19 -29.54
CA ARG A 419 -3.90 -2.44 -29.56
C ARG A 419 -4.07 -0.95 -29.84
N ARG A 420 -4.99 -0.58 -30.73
CA ARG A 420 -5.32 0.83 -31.02
C ARG A 420 -6.00 1.49 -29.81
N GLU A 421 -6.93 0.80 -29.15
CA GLU A 421 -7.56 1.31 -27.93
C GLU A 421 -6.55 1.50 -26.78
N ILE A 422 -5.65 0.55 -26.56
CA ILE A 422 -4.56 0.68 -25.56
C ILE A 422 -3.65 1.87 -25.90
N ALA A 423 -3.33 2.10 -27.18
CA ALA A 423 -2.56 3.26 -27.61
C ALA A 423 -3.31 4.59 -27.41
N GLU A 424 -4.64 4.58 -27.60
CA GLU A 424 -5.52 5.73 -27.39
C GLU A 424 -5.63 6.08 -25.90
N LEU A 425 -5.92 5.10 -25.04
CA LEU A 425 -5.97 5.24 -23.58
C LEU A 425 -4.62 5.70 -23.01
N ARG A 426 -3.49 5.22 -23.55
CA ARG A 426 -2.15 5.72 -23.18
C ARG A 426 -1.94 7.18 -23.59
N ARG A 427 -2.46 7.60 -24.75
CA ARG A 427 -2.36 9.01 -25.19
C ARG A 427 -3.24 9.92 -24.33
N GLN A 428 -4.46 9.48 -24.00
CA GLN A 428 -5.34 10.17 -23.06
C GLN A 428 -4.71 10.26 -21.67
N GLY A 429 -4.12 9.16 -21.18
CA GLY A 429 -3.35 9.13 -19.92
C GLY A 429 -2.15 10.07 -19.90
N ALA A 430 -1.51 10.31 -21.04
CA ALA A 430 -0.42 11.28 -21.20
C ALA A 430 -0.90 12.72 -21.46
N GLN A 431 -2.18 12.93 -21.80
CA GLN A 431 -2.81 14.24 -22.01
C GLN A 431 -3.54 14.75 -20.76
N LEU A 432 -3.85 13.88 -19.80
CA LEU A 432 -4.15 14.30 -18.43
C LEU A 432 -2.94 15.06 -17.86
N PRO A 433 -3.13 16.16 -17.10
CA PRO A 433 -2.04 16.95 -16.53
C PRO A 433 -1.35 16.21 -15.36
N GLY A 434 -0.60 15.16 -15.70
CA GLY A 434 0.21 14.38 -14.76
C GLY A 434 1.47 15.13 -14.28
N GLY A 435 1.84 16.24 -14.93
CA GLY A 435 2.88 17.14 -14.46
C GLY A 435 2.55 17.69 -13.08
N ASP A 436 1.39 18.34 -12.95
CA ASP A 436 0.90 18.93 -11.69
C ASP A 436 0.82 17.88 -10.56
N ALA A 437 0.39 16.65 -10.87
CA ALA A 437 0.33 15.57 -9.87
C ALA A 437 1.73 15.11 -9.43
N GLN A 438 2.65 14.90 -10.37
CA GLN A 438 4.03 14.48 -10.06
C GLN A 438 4.83 15.59 -9.34
N GLU A 439 4.65 16.84 -9.74
CA GLU A 439 5.22 18.02 -9.09
C GLU A 439 4.62 18.22 -7.68
N THR A 440 3.31 18.01 -7.50
CA THR A 440 2.67 18.03 -6.18
C THR A 440 3.20 16.92 -5.29
N ILE A 441 3.36 15.69 -5.79
CA ILE A 441 3.96 14.58 -5.05
C ILE A 441 5.41 14.92 -4.65
N GLN A 442 6.21 15.48 -5.55
CA GLN A 442 7.60 15.86 -5.27
C GLN A 442 7.69 17.02 -4.25
N MET A 443 6.78 18.00 -4.32
CA MET A 443 6.67 19.09 -3.35
C MET A 443 6.26 18.57 -1.97
N LEU A 444 5.27 17.68 -1.90
CA LEU A 444 4.85 17.02 -0.65
C LEU A 444 5.98 16.17 -0.06
N GLN A 445 6.77 15.48 -0.87
CA GLN A 445 7.96 14.75 -0.42
C GLN A 445 9.01 15.68 0.20
N GLN A 446 9.29 16.82 -0.44
CA GLN A 446 10.18 17.85 0.13
C GLN A 446 9.62 18.45 1.43
N GLN A 447 8.32 18.70 1.50
CA GLN A 447 7.67 19.22 2.71
C GLN A 447 7.78 18.22 3.88
N VAL A 448 7.52 16.94 3.63
CA VAL A 448 7.70 15.88 4.63
C VAL A 448 9.15 15.76 5.08
N GLN A 449 10.11 15.91 4.16
CA GLN A 449 11.54 15.91 4.51
C GLN A 449 11.89 17.08 5.44
N VAL A 450 11.55 18.32 5.07
CA VAL A 450 11.84 19.51 5.91
C VAL A 450 11.20 19.40 7.28
N CYS A 451 9.91 19.00 7.36
CA CYS A 451 9.26 18.79 8.65
C CYS A 451 9.96 17.69 9.48
N THR A 452 10.49 16.64 8.84
CA THR A 452 11.23 15.58 9.53
C THR A 452 12.56 16.09 10.08
N GLU A 453 13.27 16.93 9.33
CA GLU A 453 14.52 17.58 9.75
C GLU A 453 14.25 18.56 10.93
N ASP A 454 13.19 19.39 10.84
CA ASP A 454 12.75 20.29 11.92
C ASP A 454 12.40 19.52 13.21
N PHE A 455 11.65 18.40 13.11
CA PHE A 455 11.33 17.56 14.28
C PHE A 455 12.57 16.90 14.89
N GLN A 456 13.59 16.57 14.09
CA GLN A 456 14.86 16.05 14.61
C GLN A 456 15.68 17.14 15.30
N ALA A 457 15.71 18.36 14.77
CA ALA A 457 16.38 19.51 15.39
C ALA A 457 15.72 19.90 16.73
N GLU A 458 14.40 20.07 16.76
CA GLU A 458 13.64 20.37 17.99
C GLU A 458 13.85 19.28 19.06
N ARG A 459 13.96 18.01 18.64
CA ARG A 459 14.30 16.91 19.55
C ARG A 459 15.71 17.02 20.11
N GLN A 460 16.71 17.32 19.29
CA GLN A 460 18.10 17.50 19.73
C GLN A 460 18.22 18.69 20.69
N ASP A 461 17.56 19.81 20.39
CA ASP A 461 17.52 20.99 21.28
C ASP A 461 16.84 20.67 22.61
N ARG A 462 15.75 19.89 22.60
CA ARG A 462 15.09 19.41 23.82
C ARG A 462 16.02 18.52 24.65
N GLU A 463 16.70 17.57 24.04
CA GLU A 463 17.66 16.67 24.72
C GLU A 463 18.86 17.48 25.28
N ALA A 464 19.36 18.48 24.56
CA ALA A 464 20.41 19.38 25.04
C ALA A 464 19.96 20.27 26.22
N LEU A 465 18.71 20.77 26.19
CA LEU A 465 18.13 21.52 27.30
C LEU A 465 17.89 20.64 28.54
N GLN A 466 17.53 19.37 28.36
CA GLN A 466 17.41 18.40 29.46
C GLN A 466 18.77 18.17 30.13
N THR A 467 19.82 17.84 29.38
CA THR A 467 21.19 17.68 29.92
C THR A 467 21.64 18.93 30.67
N ARG A 468 21.40 20.13 30.11
CA ARG A 468 21.77 21.39 30.78
C ARG A 468 20.99 21.66 32.07
N LEU A 469 19.73 21.21 32.13
CA LEU A 469 18.92 21.31 33.34
C LEU A 469 19.44 20.35 34.42
N GLU A 470 19.81 19.13 34.05
CA GLU A 470 20.47 18.17 34.94
C GLU A 470 21.80 18.72 35.48
N ASP A 471 22.67 19.26 34.62
CA ASP A 471 23.92 19.92 35.01
C ASP A 471 23.67 21.03 36.05
N LEU A 472 22.69 21.91 35.80
CA LEU A 472 22.33 23.00 36.71
C LEU A 472 21.77 22.49 38.05
N LEU A 473 20.95 21.45 38.05
CA LEU A 473 20.46 20.81 39.28
C LEU A 473 21.62 20.19 40.08
N THR A 474 22.58 19.52 39.42
CA THR A 474 23.77 19.00 40.14
C THR A 474 24.65 20.11 40.70
N ALA A 475 24.78 21.24 39.99
CA ALA A 475 25.51 22.42 40.49
C ALA A 475 24.81 23.04 41.70
N GLN A 476 23.49 23.24 41.61
CA GLN A 476 22.67 23.74 42.72
C GLN A 476 22.75 22.84 43.96
N GLU A 477 22.79 21.51 43.79
CA GLU A 477 22.93 20.57 44.90
C GLU A 477 24.34 20.65 45.54
N ARG A 478 25.41 20.79 44.75
CA ARG A 478 26.76 21.05 45.27
C ARG A 478 26.81 22.36 46.07
N ASP A 479 26.24 23.44 45.55
CA ASP A 479 26.19 24.73 46.23
C ASP A 479 25.37 24.65 47.53
N ARG A 480 24.25 23.90 47.54
CA ARG A 480 23.45 23.64 48.74
C ARG A 480 24.25 22.91 49.81
N GLN A 481 25.06 21.92 49.43
CA GLN A 481 25.97 21.22 50.34
C GLN A 481 27.05 22.15 50.91
N VAL A 482 27.69 22.98 50.07
CA VAL A 482 28.68 23.97 50.51
C VAL A 482 28.07 25.00 51.48
N ILE A 483 26.90 25.55 51.17
CA ILE A 483 26.16 26.46 52.06
C ILE A 483 25.86 25.79 53.41
N THR A 484 25.53 24.49 53.39
CA THR A 484 25.23 23.72 54.61
C THR A 484 26.48 23.51 55.46
N MET A 485 27.62 23.16 54.85
CA MET A 485 28.91 23.07 55.56
C MET A 485 29.37 24.43 56.12
N LEU A 486 29.24 25.51 55.35
CA LEU A 486 29.60 26.85 55.81
C LEU A 486 28.71 27.32 56.97
N ARG A 487 27.41 27.04 56.95
CA ARG A 487 26.50 27.31 58.08
C ARG A 487 26.93 26.58 59.34
N GLU A 488 27.33 25.31 59.23
CA GLU A 488 27.81 24.52 60.35
C GLU A 488 29.18 25.02 60.87
N GLN A 489 30.11 25.39 60.00
CA GLN A 489 31.37 26.03 60.39
C GLN A 489 31.15 27.36 61.12
N VAL A 490 30.23 28.21 60.63
CA VAL A 490 29.85 29.46 61.30
C VAL A 490 29.24 29.17 62.68
N ARG A 491 28.39 28.14 62.81
CA ARG A 491 27.83 27.70 64.10
C ARG A 491 28.92 27.27 65.09
N GLN A 492 29.93 26.54 64.62
CA GLN A 492 31.06 26.09 65.43
C GLN A 492 32.00 27.25 65.83
N LEU A 493 32.23 28.20 64.94
CA LEU A 493 32.99 29.44 65.23
C LEU A 493 32.24 30.35 66.21
N GLN A 494 30.91 30.42 66.15
CA GLN A 494 30.09 31.14 67.13
C GLN A 494 30.13 30.45 68.51
N ALA A 495 30.11 29.12 68.55
CA ALA A 495 30.21 28.36 69.80
C ALA A 495 31.60 28.47 70.47
N THR A 496 32.67 28.55 69.68
CA THR A 496 34.06 28.70 70.18
C THR A 496 34.46 30.16 70.44
N GLY A 497 33.85 31.12 69.71
CA GLY A 497 34.11 32.56 69.84
C GLY A 497 33.59 33.22 71.12
N ALA A 498 32.81 32.51 71.94
CA ALA A 498 32.24 33.03 73.19
C ALA A 498 33.28 33.46 74.26
N GLY A 499 34.57 33.18 74.05
CA GLY A 499 35.66 33.51 74.98
C GLY A 499 36.32 34.89 74.81
N TYR A 500 36.16 35.57 73.67
CA TYR A 500 36.85 36.84 73.40
C TYR A 500 35.89 38.04 73.47
N ARG A 501 36.15 38.92 74.45
CA ARG A 501 35.33 40.12 74.71
C ARG A 501 35.23 41.02 73.48
N ALA A 502 34.06 41.04 72.85
CA ALA A 502 33.73 42.06 71.87
C ALA A 502 33.64 43.44 72.56
N ALA A 503 34.54 44.34 72.19
CA ALA A 503 34.39 45.76 72.55
C ALA A 503 33.12 46.32 71.91
N THR A 504 32.45 47.23 72.61
CA THR A 504 31.21 47.89 72.18
C THR A 504 31.40 48.65 70.87
N LEU A 505 30.96 48.05 69.76
CA LEU A 505 30.73 48.76 68.49
C LEU A 505 29.38 49.50 68.56
N PRO A 506 29.30 50.78 68.18
CA PRO A 506 28.04 51.52 68.19
C PRO A 506 27.05 50.97 67.16
N ARG A 507 25.77 50.86 67.55
CA ARG A 507 24.65 50.64 66.62
C ARG A 507 24.60 51.78 65.58
N PRO A 508 24.54 51.48 64.27
CA PRO A 508 24.13 52.46 63.27
C PRO A 508 22.69 52.90 63.52
N CYS A 509 22.44 54.21 63.43
CA CYS A 509 21.16 54.84 63.72
C CYS A 509 20.14 54.59 62.59
N GLN A 510 18.93 54.11 62.92
CA GLN A 510 17.84 53.89 61.94
C GLN A 510 17.16 55.18 61.42
N ALA A 511 17.79 56.36 61.58
CA ALA A 511 17.15 57.64 61.30
C ALA A 511 17.11 58.06 59.82
N GLU A 512 17.97 57.50 58.95
CA GLU A 512 18.13 58.02 57.58
C GLU A 512 17.27 57.30 56.52
N TYR A 513 16.80 56.07 56.80
CA TYR A 513 15.95 55.32 55.87
C TYR A 513 14.47 55.77 55.81
N ARG A 514 14.09 56.84 56.53
CA ARG A 514 12.74 57.44 56.46
C ARG A 514 12.57 58.55 55.42
N ARG A 515 13.63 59.01 54.76
CA ARG A 515 13.54 60.19 53.85
C ARG A 515 13.05 59.87 52.42
N ASN A 516 13.01 58.59 52.03
CA ASN A 516 12.64 58.15 50.68
C ASN A 516 11.47 57.13 50.66
N GLN A 517 10.33 57.47 51.28
CA GLN A 517 9.05 56.81 50.95
C GLN A 517 8.25 57.71 49.98
N PRO A 518 7.85 57.22 48.80
CA PRO A 518 6.96 57.97 47.91
C PRO A 518 5.56 58.07 48.53
N VAL A 519 4.99 59.27 48.45
CA VAL A 519 3.67 59.59 49.02
C VAL A 519 2.56 58.86 48.24
N GLN A 520 1.85 57.95 48.89
CA GLN A 520 0.56 57.48 48.39
C GLN A 520 -0.49 58.57 48.61
N GLN A 521 -0.95 59.17 47.51
CA GLN A 521 -2.03 60.15 47.55
C GLN A 521 -3.36 59.41 47.73
N SER A 522 -3.97 59.57 48.91
CA SER A 522 -5.26 58.98 49.24
C SER A 522 -6.35 59.56 48.34
N MET A 523 -7.08 58.68 47.63
CA MET A 523 -8.35 59.02 46.97
C MET A 523 -9.50 58.24 47.61
N LEU A 524 -10.62 58.94 47.73
CA LEU A 524 -11.71 58.68 48.65
C LEU A 524 -12.50 57.39 48.35
N ILE A 525 -12.94 56.73 49.43
CA ILE A 525 -13.89 55.62 49.38
C ILE A 525 -15.29 56.16 49.07
N ALA A 526 -15.94 55.62 48.04
CA ALA A 526 -17.38 55.73 47.83
C ALA A 526 -18.04 54.35 47.99
N ARG A 527 -19.12 54.27 48.78
CA ARG A 527 -19.87 53.03 49.04
C ARG A 527 -20.64 52.57 47.79
N GLY A 528 -20.56 51.28 47.48
CA GLY A 528 -21.37 50.59 46.47
C GLY A 528 -21.82 49.21 46.98
N HIS A 529 -23.10 48.90 46.83
CA HIS A 529 -23.83 47.78 47.46
C HIS A 529 -23.33 46.35 47.17
N HIS A 530 -23.71 45.45 48.08
CA HIS A 530 -23.54 43.99 48.00
C HIS A 530 -24.36 43.33 46.88
N HIS A 531 -23.81 42.25 46.29
CA HIS A 531 -24.39 40.92 45.97
C HIS A 531 -23.30 40.15 45.20
N GLY A 532 -22.99 38.86 45.39
CA GLY A 532 -23.46 37.81 46.30
C GLY A 532 -22.79 36.48 45.88
N TYR A 533 -22.94 35.41 46.67
CA TYR A 533 -22.42 34.03 46.45
C TYR A 533 -20.93 33.74 46.78
N ASP A 534 -20.77 33.39 48.05
CA ASP A 534 -20.45 32.04 48.54
C ASP A 534 -19.08 31.38 48.29
N VAL A 535 -18.48 31.06 49.43
CA VAL A 535 -17.28 30.27 49.70
C VAL A 535 -17.56 28.78 49.47
N ILE A 536 -16.62 28.06 48.82
CA ILE A 536 -16.25 26.72 49.30
C ILE A 536 -14.72 26.62 49.41
N ASP A 537 -14.35 26.05 50.54
CA ASP A 537 -13.03 25.80 51.11
C ASP A 537 -12.01 25.13 50.16
N GLY A 538 -10.74 25.48 50.35
CA GLY A 538 -9.60 24.93 49.61
C GLY A 538 -8.65 24.17 50.55
N GLY A 539 -9.06 23.00 51.01
CA GLY A 539 -8.23 22.13 51.85
C GLY A 539 -7.16 21.42 51.04
N MET A 540 -5.89 21.79 51.26
CA MET A 540 -4.75 20.91 50.95
C MET A 540 -4.70 19.79 51.99
N GLN A 541 -4.43 18.57 51.54
CA GLN A 541 -3.85 17.54 52.41
C GLN A 541 -2.96 16.60 51.60
N ASP A 542 -1.77 16.38 52.13
CA ASP A 542 -0.76 15.48 51.62
C ASP A 542 -1.11 14.01 51.95
N ASP A 543 -0.61 13.06 51.16
CA ASP A 543 0.32 12.01 51.61
C ASP A 543 0.32 10.76 50.70
N ASP A 544 1.42 10.01 50.82
CA ASP A 544 1.79 8.84 50.05
C ASP A 544 1.01 7.54 50.39
N ASP A 545 1.27 6.53 49.56
CA ASP A 545 1.53 5.13 49.92
C ASP A 545 0.51 4.04 49.50
N LEU A 546 1.06 2.84 49.30
CA LEU A 546 0.50 1.69 48.61
C LEU A 546 -0.09 0.66 49.60
N THR A 547 -1.36 0.26 49.40
CA THR A 547 -1.91 -1.06 49.77
C THR A 547 -3.19 -1.31 48.95
N THR A 548 -3.25 -2.29 48.06
CA THR A 548 -3.74 -3.67 48.27
C THR A 548 -5.14 -3.81 48.88
N ASP A 549 -6.03 -4.41 48.08
CA ASP A 549 -7.28 -5.11 48.41
C ASP A 549 -8.52 -4.35 48.90
N GLY A 550 -9.59 -4.45 48.10
CA GLY A 550 -10.93 -4.74 48.65
C GLY A 550 -12.12 -3.90 48.16
N VAL A 551 -12.83 -4.40 47.12
CA VAL A 551 -14.30 -4.32 46.90
C VAL A 551 -15.00 -2.95 47.06
N GLY A 552 -15.68 -2.38 46.06
CA GLY A 552 -16.02 -2.82 44.71
C GLY A 552 -17.13 -1.92 44.13
N SER A 553 -17.24 -1.84 42.80
CA SER A 553 -18.36 -1.20 42.12
C SER A 553 -18.68 -1.94 40.82
N ASP A 554 -19.66 -2.84 40.89
CA ASP A 554 -20.09 -3.67 39.78
C ASP A 554 -20.80 -2.85 38.69
N SER A 555 -20.12 -2.59 37.56
CA SER A 555 -20.80 -2.21 36.31
C SER A 555 -20.04 -2.60 35.02
N ASP A 556 -18.72 -2.44 34.95
CA ASP A 556 -17.98 -2.58 33.67
C ASP A 556 -17.36 -3.96 33.37
N ASP A 557 -17.08 -4.81 34.38
CA ASP A 557 -16.39 -6.11 34.16
C ASP A 557 -17.26 -7.15 33.41
N SER A 558 -18.55 -6.85 33.21
CA SER A 558 -19.48 -7.70 32.47
C SER A 558 -19.41 -7.53 30.94
N ALA A 559 -18.69 -6.53 30.42
CA ALA A 559 -18.44 -6.35 28.99
C ALA A 559 -17.19 -7.12 28.54
N ALA A 560 -16.06 -6.92 29.21
CA ALA A 560 -14.77 -7.52 28.84
C ALA A 560 -14.75 -9.06 28.94
N ARG A 561 -15.42 -9.64 29.94
CA ARG A 561 -15.48 -11.10 30.12
C ARG A 561 -16.18 -11.85 28.98
N ARG A 562 -17.05 -11.20 28.20
CA ARG A 562 -17.78 -11.85 27.10
C ARG A 562 -16.95 -12.07 25.84
N GLU A 563 -15.82 -11.38 25.69
CA GLU A 563 -14.92 -11.51 24.54
C GLU A 563 -14.02 -12.76 24.61
N HIS A 564 -14.00 -13.45 25.76
CA HIS A 564 -13.14 -14.62 26.03
C HIS A 564 -13.90 -15.91 26.36
N MET A 565 -15.19 -15.98 26.03
CA MET A 565 -16.02 -17.17 26.24
C MET A 565 -16.28 -17.92 24.92
N LEU A 566 -16.12 -19.24 24.97
CA LEU A 566 -16.49 -20.23 23.97
C LEU A 566 -17.76 -20.97 24.43
N TYR A 567 -18.56 -21.45 23.49
CA TYR A 567 -19.87 -22.04 23.79
C TYR A 567 -20.04 -23.40 23.14
N CYS A 568 -20.56 -24.38 23.87
CA CYS A 568 -20.97 -25.65 23.25
C CYS A 568 -22.18 -25.42 22.33
N PRO A 569 -22.14 -25.79 21.04
CA PRO A 569 -23.20 -25.47 20.08
C PRO A 569 -24.54 -26.17 20.37
N ARG A 570 -24.55 -27.29 21.12
CA ARG A 570 -25.78 -28.05 21.43
C ARG A 570 -26.49 -27.56 22.70
N CYS A 571 -25.76 -27.37 23.80
CA CYS A 571 -26.32 -27.01 25.11
C CYS A 571 -26.09 -25.54 25.51
N LYS A 572 -25.32 -24.77 24.74
CA LYS A 572 -24.92 -23.36 24.99
C LYS A 572 -24.18 -23.12 26.32
N ARG A 573 -23.65 -24.18 26.94
CA ARG A 573 -22.82 -24.06 28.14
C ARG A 573 -21.52 -23.32 27.82
N GLU A 574 -21.15 -22.41 28.70
CA GLU A 574 -20.06 -21.45 28.52
C GLU A 574 -18.74 -21.96 29.09
N TYR A 575 -17.63 -21.70 28.39
CA TYR A 575 -16.28 -22.13 28.73
C TYR A 575 -15.30 -20.98 28.44
N SER A 576 -14.33 -20.71 29.32
CA SER A 576 -13.25 -19.75 29.01
C SER A 576 -12.37 -20.26 27.87
N LYS A 577 -11.85 -19.36 27.02
CA LYS A 577 -10.83 -19.66 26.00
C LYS A 577 -9.65 -20.45 26.55
N ASP A 578 -9.22 -20.17 27.80
CA ASP A 578 -8.09 -20.85 28.46
C ASP A 578 -8.41 -22.29 28.90
N LYS A 579 -9.65 -22.76 28.69
CA LYS A 579 -10.14 -24.09 29.06
C LYS A 579 -10.82 -24.78 27.88
N HIS A 580 -10.26 -24.59 26.68
CA HIS A 580 -10.75 -25.18 25.44
C HIS A 580 -10.86 -26.72 25.51
N ASP A 581 -9.93 -27.39 26.17
CA ASP A 581 -9.91 -28.86 26.28
C ASP A 581 -11.17 -29.40 27.00
N LEU A 582 -11.63 -28.71 28.06
CA LEU A 582 -12.85 -29.06 28.78
C LEU A 582 -14.14 -28.78 27.96
N LEU A 583 -14.07 -27.87 26.98
CA LEU A 583 -15.15 -27.69 26.01
C LEU A 583 -15.17 -28.85 25.00
N LEU A 584 -14.01 -29.34 24.55
CA LEU A 584 -13.93 -30.48 23.64
C LEU A 584 -14.42 -31.77 24.32
N GLU A 585 -13.92 -32.11 25.51
CA GLU A 585 -14.43 -33.24 26.30
C GLU A 585 -15.95 -33.14 26.55
N HIS A 586 -16.46 -31.92 26.80
CA HIS A 586 -17.89 -31.72 26.94
C HIS A 586 -18.64 -31.87 25.62
N ILE A 587 -18.11 -31.43 24.49
CA ILE A 587 -18.73 -31.61 23.17
C ILE A 587 -18.84 -33.10 22.83
N ASP A 588 -17.83 -33.92 23.11
CA ASP A 588 -17.89 -35.36 22.81
C ASP A 588 -19.00 -36.06 23.61
N VAL A 589 -19.13 -35.75 24.90
CA VAL A 589 -20.22 -36.27 25.75
C VAL A 589 -21.57 -35.64 25.40
N CYS A 590 -21.59 -34.36 24.98
CA CYS A 590 -22.80 -33.62 24.67
C CYS A 590 -23.29 -33.83 23.22
N CYS A 591 -22.50 -34.41 22.32
CA CYS A 591 -22.89 -34.78 20.95
C CYS A 591 -23.17 -36.28 20.79
N SER A 592 -22.88 -37.08 21.82
CA SER A 592 -23.46 -38.42 22.03
C SER A 592 -24.98 -38.36 22.25
#